data_AF-A0A969N0J7-F1
#
_entry.id   AF-A0A969N0J7-F1
#
_cell.length_a   1.000
_cell.length_b   1.000
_cell.length_c   1.000
_cell.angle_alpha   90.00
_cell.angle_beta   90.00
_cell.angle_gamma   90.00
#
_symmetry.space_group_name_H-M   'P 1'
#
loop_
_entity.id
_entity.type
_entity.pdbx_description
1 polymer ?
#
loop_
_entity_poly.entity_id
_entity_poly.type
_entity_poly.pdbx_seq_one_letter_code
_entity_poly.pdbx_strand_id
1 'polypeptide(L)'
;MEPLSASKVYSLLTDHEQVAQRLGTVAFEGLSCPHCQLSSDAPRNRQGVHLVAYVLTEAGVKYCPVGQELTVTQKSQIVRQPTQYLNGQRLLTDRCQCCSYKTDNLEVIPRLPASQVIYVGRGSSVGGYRGGYSRGGNLGGGGGFSGGGSGGGSFGGGESGGGGSGRSF
;
A
#
# COMPACT_ATOMS: atom_id res chain seq x y z
N MET A 1 -26.72 -28.77 -9.54
CA MET A 1 -26.71 -27.40 -8.98
C MET A 1 -27.21 -26.48 -10.05
N GLU A 2 -28.11 -25.55 -9.72
CA GLU A 2 -28.74 -24.64 -10.68
C GLU A 2 -28.39 -23.19 -10.33
N PRO A 3 -27.98 -22.34 -11.29
CA PRO A 3 -27.62 -20.96 -11.00
C PRO A 3 -28.86 -20.16 -10.55
N LEU A 4 -28.69 -19.38 -9.49
CA LEU A 4 -29.69 -18.44 -9.02
C LEU A 4 -29.64 -17.15 -9.84
N SER A 5 -30.79 -16.48 -9.96
CA SER A 5 -30.84 -15.15 -10.56
C SER A 5 -30.09 -14.13 -9.69
N ALA A 6 -29.52 -13.10 -10.34
CA ALA A 6 -28.76 -12.05 -9.64
C ALA A 6 -29.56 -11.37 -8.52
N SER A 7 -30.87 -11.14 -8.72
CA SER A 7 -31.74 -10.55 -7.69
C SER A 7 -31.89 -11.43 -6.45
N LYS A 8 -32.00 -12.75 -6.66
CA LYS A 8 -32.12 -13.73 -5.59
C LYS A 8 -30.79 -13.94 -4.87
N VAL A 9 -29.67 -13.84 -5.58
CA VAL A 9 -28.34 -13.79 -4.94
C VAL A 9 -28.22 -12.56 -4.07
N TYR A 10 -28.55 -11.37 -4.61
CA TYR A 10 -28.44 -10.10 -3.88
C TYR A 10 -29.25 -10.08 -2.57
N SER A 11 -30.46 -10.64 -2.56
CA SER A 11 -31.28 -10.71 -1.34
C SER A 11 -30.76 -11.69 -0.29
N LEU A 12 -29.81 -12.56 -0.64
CA LEU A 12 -29.15 -13.48 0.28
C LEU A 12 -27.85 -12.90 0.86
N LEU A 13 -27.33 -11.83 0.27
CA LEU A 13 -26.11 -11.18 0.70
C LEU A 13 -26.34 -10.33 1.96
N THR A 14 -25.33 -10.31 2.83
CA THR A 14 -25.27 -9.39 3.97
C THR A 14 -25.05 -7.97 3.47
N ASP A 15 -25.30 -6.96 4.33
CA ASP A 15 -25.07 -5.56 3.97
C ASP A 15 -23.64 -5.30 3.48
N HIS A 16 -22.64 -5.95 4.10
CA HIS A 16 -21.24 -5.81 3.74
C HIS A 16 -20.92 -6.42 2.36
N GLU A 17 -21.44 -7.61 2.08
CA GLU A 17 -21.30 -8.27 0.77
C GLU A 17 -22.03 -7.49 -0.33
N GLN A 18 -23.22 -6.94 -0.04
CA GLN A 18 -23.94 -6.08 -0.98
C GLN A 18 -23.18 -4.78 -1.29
N VAL A 19 -22.49 -4.21 -0.30
CA VAL A 19 -21.62 -3.04 -0.52
C VAL A 19 -20.39 -3.44 -1.34
N ALA A 20 -19.74 -4.57 -1.03
CA ALA A 20 -18.60 -5.06 -1.81
C ALA A 20 -18.96 -5.27 -3.29
N GLN A 21 -20.14 -5.85 -3.55
CA GLN A 21 -20.66 -6.01 -4.91
C GLN A 21 -20.95 -4.67 -5.60
N ARG A 22 -21.52 -3.70 -4.89
CA ARG A 22 -21.75 -2.35 -5.43
C ARG A 22 -20.46 -1.57 -5.71
N LEU A 23 -19.42 -1.79 -4.92
CA LEU A 23 -18.10 -1.21 -5.16
C LEU A 23 -17.34 -1.90 -6.29
N GLY A 24 -17.85 -3.03 -6.79
CA GLY A 24 -17.19 -3.82 -7.81
C GLY A 24 -15.91 -4.50 -7.31
N THR A 25 -15.73 -4.65 -5.99
CA THR A 25 -14.57 -5.32 -5.39
C THR A 25 -14.72 -6.82 -5.39
N VAL A 26 -15.96 -7.30 -5.22
CA VAL A 26 -16.33 -8.71 -5.19
C VAL A 26 -17.57 -8.93 -6.03
N ALA A 27 -17.62 -10.01 -6.82
CA ALA A 27 -18.85 -10.52 -7.43
C ALA A 27 -19.32 -11.77 -6.71
N PHE A 28 -20.64 -11.91 -6.54
CA PHE A 28 -21.23 -13.09 -5.93
C PHE A 28 -22.08 -13.86 -6.94
N GLU A 29 -21.89 -15.17 -6.98
CA GLU A 29 -22.76 -16.11 -7.68
C GLU A 29 -23.38 -17.08 -6.69
N GLY A 30 -24.66 -17.41 -6.87
CA GLY A 30 -25.36 -18.37 -6.03
C GLY A 30 -25.77 -19.59 -6.84
N LEU A 31 -25.52 -20.77 -6.30
CA LEU A 31 -25.95 -22.04 -6.87
C LEU A 31 -26.95 -22.69 -5.92
N SER A 32 -28.15 -22.97 -6.43
CA SER A 32 -29.15 -23.77 -5.72
C SER A 32 -28.75 -25.23 -5.75
N CYS A 33 -28.75 -25.86 -4.58
CA CYS A 33 -28.50 -27.26 -4.40
C CYS A 33 -29.66 -27.90 -3.60
N PRO A 34 -30.69 -28.43 -4.29
CA PRO A 34 -31.87 -29.00 -3.64
C PRO A 34 -31.58 -30.26 -2.82
N HIS A 35 -30.44 -30.91 -3.05
CA HIS A 35 -30.02 -32.14 -2.35
C HIS A 35 -28.82 -31.93 -1.42
N CYS A 36 -28.33 -30.69 -1.27
CA CYS A 36 -27.27 -30.43 -0.31
C CYS A 36 -27.87 -30.48 1.10
N GLN A 37 -27.31 -31.33 1.95
CA GLN A 37 -27.68 -31.39 3.35
C GLN A 37 -27.37 -30.03 3.99
N LEU A 38 -28.34 -29.51 4.73
CA LEU A 38 -28.24 -28.27 5.47
C LEU A 38 -27.04 -28.36 6.42
N SER A 39 -25.95 -27.68 6.11
CA SER A 39 -24.92 -27.45 7.12
C SER A 39 -25.54 -26.58 8.20
N SER A 40 -25.44 -27.03 9.46
CA SER A 40 -25.95 -26.33 10.63
C SER A 40 -25.43 -24.90 10.78
N ASP A 41 -24.33 -24.60 10.08
CA ASP A 41 -23.57 -23.37 10.18
C ASP A 41 -23.98 -22.34 9.11
N ALA A 42 -24.83 -22.73 8.14
CA ALA A 42 -25.34 -21.80 7.14
C ALA A 42 -26.47 -20.93 7.73
N PRO A 43 -26.49 -19.61 7.46
CA PRO A 43 -27.60 -18.74 7.82
C PRO A 43 -28.92 -19.31 7.29
N ARG A 44 -30.03 -19.21 8.06
CA ARG A 44 -31.34 -19.77 7.67
C ARG A 44 -31.80 -19.35 6.26
N ASN A 45 -31.40 -18.17 5.80
CA ASN A 45 -31.74 -17.68 4.47
C ASN A 45 -30.90 -18.30 3.34
N ARG A 46 -29.74 -18.93 3.64
CA ARG A 46 -28.81 -19.53 2.68
C ARG A 46 -28.91 -21.07 2.61
N GLN A 47 -29.97 -21.62 3.19
CA GLN A 47 -30.21 -23.05 3.20
C GLN A 47 -30.32 -23.62 1.77
N GLY A 48 -29.50 -24.62 1.45
CA GLY A 48 -29.45 -25.21 0.11
C GLY A 48 -28.88 -24.29 -0.97
N VAL A 49 -28.19 -23.21 -0.58
CA VAL A 49 -27.52 -22.27 -1.51
C VAL A 49 -26.02 -22.27 -1.26
N HIS A 50 -25.25 -22.51 -2.32
CA HIS A 50 -23.81 -22.33 -2.33
C HIS A 50 -23.48 -20.96 -2.92
N LEU A 51 -22.96 -20.04 -2.11
CA LEU A 51 -22.47 -18.74 -2.57
C LEU A 51 -20.99 -18.83 -2.90
N VAL A 52 -20.63 -18.35 -4.08
CA VAL A 52 -19.24 -18.21 -4.55
C VAL A 52 -18.94 -16.72 -4.63
N ALA A 53 -17.84 -16.30 -4.02
CA ALA A 53 -17.34 -14.94 -4.07
C ALA A 53 -16.12 -14.87 -4.98
N TYR A 54 -16.10 -13.92 -5.90
CA TYR A 54 -14.98 -13.66 -6.82
C TYR A 54 -14.42 -12.27 -6.54
N VAL A 55 -13.18 -12.19 -6.08
CA VAL A 55 -12.49 -10.91 -5.89
C VAL A 55 -12.08 -10.36 -7.25
N LEU A 56 -12.63 -9.20 -7.62
CA LEU A 56 -12.42 -8.58 -8.93
C LEU A 56 -11.27 -7.56 -8.92
N THR A 57 -11.09 -6.84 -7.81
CA THR A 57 -10.04 -5.84 -7.67
C THR A 57 -9.58 -5.72 -6.23
N GLU A 58 -8.26 -5.81 -6.03
CA GLU A 58 -7.60 -5.58 -4.74
C GLU A 58 -6.93 -4.20 -4.67
N ALA A 59 -6.90 -3.45 -5.77
CA ALA A 59 -6.14 -2.21 -5.85
C ALA A 59 -6.83 -1.08 -5.05
N GLY A 60 -6.23 -0.71 -3.92
CA GLY A 60 -6.69 0.43 -3.09
C GLY A 60 -7.90 0.15 -2.21
N VAL A 61 -8.31 -1.13 -2.10
CA VAL A 61 -9.43 -1.57 -1.28
C VAL A 61 -8.96 -2.58 -0.24
N LYS A 62 -9.44 -2.44 1.00
CA LYS A 62 -9.02 -3.26 2.15
C LYS A 62 -10.23 -3.95 2.78
N TYR A 63 -9.93 -4.99 3.56
CA TYR A 63 -10.92 -5.66 4.40
C TYR A 63 -11.39 -4.74 5.53
N CYS A 64 -12.70 -4.72 5.75
CA CYS A 64 -13.28 -4.10 6.93
C CYS A 64 -13.16 -5.07 8.12
N PRO A 65 -12.60 -4.67 9.27
CA PRO A 65 -12.45 -5.57 10.42
C PRO A 65 -13.79 -5.98 11.05
N VAL A 66 -14.85 -5.19 10.83
CA VAL A 66 -16.20 -5.47 11.35
C VAL A 66 -16.93 -6.53 10.52
N GLY A 67 -17.05 -6.31 9.22
CA GLY A 67 -17.81 -7.20 8.33
C GLY A 67 -16.98 -8.19 7.52
N GLN A 68 -15.64 -8.17 7.66
CA GLN A 68 -14.70 -9.05 6.96
C GLN A 68 -14.80 -9.03 5.43
N GLU A 69 -15.27 -7.93 4.85
CA GLU A 69 -15.46 -7.77 3.40
C GLU A 69 -14.63 -6.62 2.82
N LEU A 70 -14.34 -6.69 1.52
CA LEU A 70 -13.58 -5.69 0.75
C LEU A 70 -14.40 -4.42 0.50
N THR A 71 -14.63 -3.67 1.57
CA THR A 71 -15.50 -2.48 1.60
C THR A 71 -14.79 -1.21 2.05
N VAL A 72 -13.50 -1.30 2.40
CA VAL A 72 -12.72 -0.16 2.86
C VAL A 72 -12.01 0.49 1.68
N THR A 73 -12.34 1.75 1.41
CA THR A 73 -11.66 2.55 0.40
C THR A 73 -10.60 3.42 1.04
N GLN A 74 -9.41 3.49 0.45
CA GLN A 74 -8.34 4.37 0.89
C GLN A 74 -8.33 5.68 0.09
N LYS A 75 -8.21 6.81 0.79
CA LYS A 75 -7.91 8.12 0.20
C LYS A 75 -6.55 8.59 0.66
N SER A 76 -5.79 9.21 -0.24
CA SER A 76 -4.49 9.82 0.09
C SER A 76 -4.53 11.33 -0.11
N GLN A 77 -3.95 12.07 0.82
CA GLN A 77 -3.79 13.52 0.75
C GLN A 77 -2.36 13.89 1.16
N ILE A 78 -1.66 14.66 0.34
CA ILE A 78 -0.34 15.17 0.71
C ILE A 78 -0.54 16.30 1.73
N VAL A 79 -0.01 16.11 2.94
CA VAL A 79 -0.04 17.11 4.03
C VAL A 79 1.21 17.99 3.99
N ARG A 80 2.34 17.41 3.58
CA ARG A 80 3.59 18.15 3.36
C ARG A 80 4.27 17.63 2.09
N GLN A 81 4.56 18.52 1.15
CA GLN A 81 5.28 18.14 -0.06
C GLN A 81 6.74 17.77 0.28
N PRO A 82 7.31 16.72 -0.36
CA PRO A 82 8.72 16.41 -0.24
C PRO A 82 9.56 17.48 -0.93
N THR A 83 10.69 17.83 -0.33
CA THR A 83 11.70 18.68 -0.94
C THR A 83 13.00 17.89 -1.09
N GLN A 84 14.03 18.50 -1.67
CA GLN A 84 15.37 17.91 -1.71
C GLN A 84 16.00 17.77 -0.31
N TYR A 85 15.55 18.58 0.64
CA TYR A 85 16.12 18.66 1.98
C TYR A 85 15.26 17.97 3.04
N LEU A 86 13.95 17.88 2.83
CA LEU A 86 12.99 17.40 3.80
C LEU A 86 12.05 16.35 3.21
N ASN A 87 11.74 15.34 4.00
CA ASN A 87 10.73 14.34 3.64
C ASN A 87 9.36 15.00 3.56
N GLY A 88 8.54 14.55 2.61
CA GLY A 88 7.12 14.86 2.58
C GLY A 88 6.34 13.99 3.57
N GLN A 89 5.05 14.29 3.69
CA GLN A 89 4.10 13.51 4.48
C GLN A 89 2.78 13.43 3.72
N ARG A 90 2.18 12.24 3.67
CA ARG A 90 0.81 12.01 3.19
C ARG A 90 -0.05 11.42 4.30
N LEU A 91 -1.28 11.90 4.39
CA LEU A 91 -2.33 11.31 5.19
C LEU A 91 -3.08 10.28 4.35
N LEU A 92 -3.10 9.05 4.83
CA LEU A 92 -3.94 7.98 4.30
C LEU A 92 -5.16 7.84 5.20
N THR A 93 -6.34 8.06 4.65
CA THR A 93 -7.62 7.86 5.34
C THR A 93 -8.29 6.63 4.76
N ASP A 94 -8.40 5.59 5.57
CA ASP A 94 -9.15 4.39 5.26
C ASP A 94 -10.57 4.53 5.83
N ARG A 95 -11.58 4.29 5.00
CA ARG A 95 -12.99 4.36 5.41
C ARG A 95 -13.78 3.20 4.85
N CYS A 96 -14.51 2.49 5.71
CA CYS A 96 -15.50 1.51 5.28
C CYS A 96 -16.72 2.20 4.68
N GLN A 97 -17.24 1.66 3.57
CA GLN A 97 -18.45 2.15 2.92
C GLN A 97 -19.75 1.51 3.47
N CYS A 98 -19.62 0.55 4.38
CA CYS A 98 -20.75 -0.14 5.00
C CYS A 98 -20.98 0.27 6.47
N CYS A 99 -19.92 0.53 7.24
CA CYS A 99 -19.99 0.85 8.67
C CYS A 99 -19.21 2.12 9.04
N SER A 100 -19.18 2.48 10.33
CA SER A 100 -18.48 3.66 10.85
C SER A 100 -16.96 3.50 10.98
N TYR A 101 -16.38 2.39 10.53
CA TYR A 101 -14.94 2.16 10.58
C TYR A 101 -14.18 3.21 9.76
N LYS A 102 -13.27 3.91 10.43
CA LYS A 102 -12.36 4.90 9.85
C LYS A 102 -11.02 4.86 10.57
N THR A 103 -9.92 4.88 9.83
CA THR A 103 -8.56 5.02 10.39
C THR A 103 -7.74 5.98 9.56
N ASP A 104 -6.94 6.80 10.24
CA ASP A 104 -6.08 7.81 9.62
C ASP A 104 -4.62 7.47 9.94
N ASN A 105 -3.76 7.37 8.92
CA ASN A 105 -2.36 7.02 9.03
C ASN A 105 -1.48 8.04 8.31
N LEU A 106 -0.41 8.51 8.95
CA LEU A 106 0.57 9.38 8.32
C LEU A 106 1.73 8.54 7.77
N GLU A 107 1.98 8.67 6.47
CA GLU A 107 3.13 8.06 5.81
C GLU A 107 4.13 9.11 5.35
N VAL A 108 5.41 8.75 5.46
CA VAL A 108 6.53 9.58 5.04
C VAL A 108 6.75 9.43 3.55
N ILE A 109 6.79 10.55 2.82
CA ILE A 109 7.19 10.58 1.41
C ILE A 109 8.70 10.86 1.37
N PRO A 110 9.53 10.02 0.72
CA PRO A 110 10.95 10.26 0.58
C PRO A 110 11.29 11.62 -0.04
N ARG A 111 12.48 12.13 0.25
CA ARG A 111 13.00 13.39 -0.33
C ARG A 111 13.14 13.27 -1.84
N LEU A 112 13.04 14.40 -2.52
CA LEU A 112 13.34 14.46 -3.94
C LEU A 112 14.86 14.28 -4.15
N PRO A 113 15.28 13.60 -5.23
CA PRO A 113 16.70 13.48 -5.55
C PRO A 113 17.30 14.89 -5.78
N ALA A 114 18.56 15.05 -5.38
CA ALA A 114 19.30 16.27 -5.67
C ALA A 114 19.37 16.45 -7.20
N SER A 115 19.03 17.64 -7.68
CA SER A 115 19.21 17.99 -9.08
C SER A 115 20.69 17.89 -9.40
N GLN A 116 21.10 16.90 -10.21
CA GLN A 116 22.47 16.84 -10.71
C GLN A 116 22.66 18.04 -11.64
N VAL A 117 23.34 19.08 -11.15
CA VAL A 117 23.87 20.14 -11.99
C VAL A 117 24.95 19.47 -12.84
N ILE A 118 24.61 19.14 -14.09
CA ILE A 118 25.62 18.83 -15.09
C ILE A 118 26.42 20.12 -15.27
N TYR A 119 27.59 20.19 -14.65
CA TYR A 119 28.58 21.18 -15.00
C TYR A 119 29.04 20.87 -16.43
N VAL A 120 28.34 21.41 -17.42
CA VAL A 120 28.90 21.68 -18.74
C VAL A 120 29.91 22.80 -18.55
N GLY A 121 31.09 22.44 -18.02
CA GLY A 121 32.22 23.33 -17.85
C GLY A 121 32.71 23.79 -19.21
N ARG A 122 32.27 24.99 -19.63
CA ARG A 122 32.81 25.69 -20.78
C ARG A 122 33.91 26.65 -20.31
N GLY A 123 35.15 26.15 -20.25
CA GLY A 123 36.32 26.90 -20.72
C GLY A 123 37.41 27.33 -19.73
N SER A 124 38.61 26.73 -19.92
CA SER A 124 39.96 27.35 -19.91
C SER A 124 40.58 27.77 -18.57
N SER A 125 41.85 27.48 -18.22
CA SER A 125 43.07 27.12 -18.99
C SER A 125 44.20 26.59 -18.08
N VAL A 126 45.28 26.06 -18.70
CA VAL A 126 46.61 25.62 -18.18
C VAL A 126 46.72 24.12 -17.85
N GLY A 127 47.48 23.28 -18.56
CA GLY A 127 48.39 23.49 -19.69
C GLY A 127 49.02 22.16 -20.19
N GLY A 128 49.41 22.15 -21.47
CA GLY A 128 50.28 21.17 -22.15
C GLY A 128 49.69 19.76 -22.36
N TYR A 129 49.80 19.06 -23.48
CA TYR A 129 50.59 19.18 -24.70
C TYR A 129 49.85 18.41 -25.82
N ARG A 130 50.29 18.65 -27.05
CA ARG A 130 49.66 18.31 -28.33
C ARG A 130 49.45 16.82 -28.60
N GLY A 131 48.36 16.54 -29.33
CA GLY A 131 48.43 15.75 -30.55
C GLY A 131 47.71 14.40 -30.52
N GLY A 132 46.90 14.14 -31.55
CA GLY A 132 46.54 12.77 -31.93
C GLY A 132 45.07 12.57 -32.29
N TYR A 133 44.80 12.77 -33.57
CA TYR A 133 43.59 12.40 -34.31
C TYR A 133 43.22 10.91 -34.20
N SER A 134 41.95 10.65 -34.55
CA SER A 134 41.44 9.44 -35.21
C SER A 134 40.76 8.34 -34.38
N ARG A 135 39.48 8.16 -34.77
CA ARG A 135 38.84 6.91 -35.19
C ARG A 135 38.66 5.79 -34.16
N GLY A 136 37.38 5.51 -33.93
CA GLY A 136 36.85 4.16 -34.04
C GLY A 136 36.68 3.40 -32.74
N GLY A 137 35.63 2.58 -32.70
CA GLY A 137 35.54 1.45 -31.78
C GLY A 137 34.23 1.36 -31.02
N ASN A 138 33.32 0.54 -31.54
CA ASN A 138 32.49 -0.34 -30.71
C ASN A 138 33.32 -0.99 -29.59
N LEU A 139 32.69 -1.33 -28.46
CA LEU A 139 32.66 -2.68 -27.87
C LEU A 139 32.13 -2.59 -26.42
N GLY A 140 31.21 -3.48 -26.11
CA GLY A 140 30.58 -3.59 -24.80
C GLY A 140 31.52 -4.07 -23.70
N GLY A 141 30.95 -4.23 -22.50
CA GLY A 141 31.62 -4.86 -21.38
C GLY A 141 30.80 -4.68 -20.11
N GLY A 142 30.27 -5.80 -19.60
CA GLY A 142 29.48 -5.83 -18.38
C GLY A 142 30.29 -5.83 -17.08
N GLY A 143 29.58 -6.10 -15.98
CA GLY A 143 30.08 -6.24 -14.61
C GLY A 143 29.21 -5.38 -13.68
N GLY A 144 28.40 -5.87 -12.74
CA GLY A 144 28.42 -7.15 -12.04
C GLY A 144 29.08 -6.98 -10.68
N PHE A 145 28.35 -6.48 -9.66
CA PHE A 145 28.75 -6.60 -8.26
C PHE A 145 27.53 -6.90 -7.38
N SER A 146 27.57 -8.10 -6.81
CA SER A 146 26.74 -8.59 -5.70
C SER A 146 27.46 -8.30 -4.39
N GLY A 147 26.72 -8.01 -3.32
CA GLY A 147 27.22 -7.97 -1.93
C GLY A 147 26.75 -6.70 -1.19
N GLY A 148 26.32 -6.74 0.07
CA GLY A 148 26.23 -7.81 1.06
C GLY A 148 25.33 -7.35 2.21
N GLY A 149 24.83 -8.29 3.00
CA GLY A 149 24.06 -8.01 4.19
C GLY A 149 24.93 -7.69 5.41
N SER A 150 24.36 -6.89 6.32
CA SER A 150 24.69 -6.71 7.74
C SER A 150 23.45 -6.06 8.39
N GLY A 151 22.84 -6.50 9.49
CA GLY A 151 23.33 -7.31 10.59
C GLY A 151 23.78 -6.40 11.74
N GLY A 152 22.88 -6.15 12.72
CA GLY A 152 23.20 -5.82 14.12
C GLY A 152 23.77 -4.41 14.44
N GLY A 153 23.17 -3.76 15.44
CA GLY A 153 23.72 -2.52 16.00
C GLY A 153 22.93 -2.03 17.21
N SER A 154 23.22 -2.60 18.38
CA SER A 154 22.80 -2.10 19.69
C SER A 154 23.49 -0.77 19.98
N PHE A 155 22.74 0.22 20.45
CA PHE A 155 23.31 1.40 21.13
C PHE A 155 22.64 1.54 22.49
N GLY A 156 23.33 1.03 23.51
CA GLY A 156 23.11 1.41 24.90
C GLY A 156 23.98 2.62 25.26
N GLY A 157 23.59 3.29 26.34
CA GLY A 157 24.49 4.16 27.10
C GLY A 157 23.94 5.55 27.38
N GLY A 158 23.87 5.90 28.67
CA GLY A 158 24.13 7.27 29.10
C GLY A 158 23.08 7.89 30.01
N GLU A 159 23.31 7.78 31.31
CA GLU A 159 22.62 8.48 32.39
C GLU A 159 22.99 9.98 32.38
N SER A 160 22.06 10.86 32.73
CA SER A 160 22.38 12.25 33.09
C SER A 160 21.35 12.77 34.09
N GLY A 161 21.80 12.94 35.33
CA GLY A 161 21.03 13.50 36.43
C GLY A 161 20.77 15.00 36.26
N GLY A 162 19.64 15.45 36.80
CA GLY A 162 19.28 16.86 36.94
C GLY A 162 18.59 17.06 38.28
N GLY A 163 19.26 17.77 39.17
CA GLY A 163 18.96 17.88 40.59
C GLY A 163 17.67 18.65 40.91
N GLY A 164 17.10 18.26 42.05
CA GLY A 164 16.05 19.00 42.73
C GLY A 164 16.55 20.30 43.34
N SER A 165 15.71 21.33 43.23
CA SER A 165 15.72 22.60 43.96
C SER A 165 14.30 23.13 43.79
N GLY A 166 13.48 23.49 44.77
CA GLY A 166 13.57 23.63 46.20
C GLY A 166 12.30 24.40 46.60
N ARG A 167 11.62 23.94 47.66
CA ARG A 167 10.74 24.66 48.60
C ARG A 167 10.42 26.15 48.36
N SER A 168 9.17 26.53 48.58
CA SER A 168 8.76 27.58 49.54
C SER A 168 7.26 27.46 49.85
N PHE A 169 6.93 27.77 51.09
CA PHE A 169 5.62 27.67 51.74
C PHE A 169 4.66 28.78 51.30
#